data_AF-A4N2U9-F1
#
_entry.id   AF-A4N2U9-F1
#
_cell.length_a   1.000
_cell.length_b   1.000
_cell.length_c   1.000
_cell.angle_alpha   90.00
_cell.angle_beta   90.00
_cell.angle_gamma   90.00
#
_symmetry.space_group_name_H-M   'P 1'
#
loop_
_entity.id
_entity.type
_entity.pdbx_description
1 polymer ?
#
loop_
_entity_poly.entity_id
_entity_poly.type
_entity_poly.pdbx_seq_one_letter_code
_entity_poly.pdbx_strand_id
1 'polypeptide(L)'
;MNEINIKIPLHKFQDLMISHVRYSLPRHTYIVSETIHDVKTYWGVLSSNTREVITRDINEHLKRWASDRNNAFHKLDYDSWEELFDWINENRSSTSTMATTAKPIVPVLPVINPKQRKNNRTMFTYGSICSGIEAVSVAWKGLSKPLWFSEIEPFPCAVLAYHYPNIPNLGDMTTLPEKILNREIPAPDVLVGGTPCQAFSVAGLRNSLDDERGNLTLTLIHILEAIDYVRYQDGKQPCVLLWENVPGVLSTKDNAFGHLLAGLAQEREPLQPTGAKWSNAGYVHSSRTIAWRILDAQYFGLAQRRKRVFLVASARERSVAQILFERKSLQGYSQSCGKTQQGFTCYAEGSFGTYRQSVLGG
;
A
#
# COMPACT_ATOMS: atom_id res chain seq x y z
N MET A 1 -11.88 12.28 21.23
CA MET A 1 -12.05 10.81 21.29
C MET A 1 -11.25 10.35 22.49
N ASN A 2 -11.80 9.45 23.31
CA ASN A 2 -11.08 8.91 24.47
C ASN A 2 -9.86 8.14 23.95
N GLU A 3 -8.65 8.57 24.30
CA GLU A 3 -7.43 7.80 24.07
C GLU A 3 -7.58 6.44 24.76
N ILE A 4 -7.54 5.37 23.99
CA ILE A 4 -7.48 4.02 24.53
C ILE A 4 -6.05 3.83 25.00
N ASN A 5 -5.82 4.06 26.30
CA ASN A 5 -4.51 3.92 26.91
C ASN A 5 -4.27 2.42 27.20
N ILE A 6 -3.76 1.70 26.20
CA ILE A 6 -3.45 0.27 26.33
C ILE A 6 -2.16 0.15 27.14
N LYS A 7 -2.26 -0.34 28.38
CA LYS A 7 -1.10 -0.73 29.18
C LYS A 7 -0.65 -2.13 28.75
N ILE A 8 0.46 -2.21 28.00
CA ILE A 8 1.08 -3.47 27.61
C ILE A 8 2.15 -3.84 28.66
N PRO A 9 2.11 -5.06 29.24
CA PRO A 9 3.19 -5.52 30.11
C PRO A 9 4.55 -5.52 29.40
N LEU A 10 5.62 -5.14 30.12
CA LEU A 10 6.97 -5.00 29.54
C LEU A 10 7.45 -6.27 28.81
N HIS A 11 7.20 -7.46 29.36
CA HIS A 11 7.58 -8.72 28.70
C HIS A 11 6.92 -8.86 27.32
N LYS A 12 5.61 -8.57 27.24
CA LYS A 12 4.85 -8.65 25.99
C LYS A 12 5.29 -7.60 24.98
N PHE A 13 5.64 -6.40 25.44
CA PHE A 13 6.22 -5.37 24.58
C PHE A 13 7.56 -5.81 23.97
N GLN A 14 8.45 -6.41 24.77
CA GLN A 14 9.72 -6.93 24.26
C GLN A 14 9.54 -8.04 23.21
N ASP A 15 8.59 -8.96 23.43
CA ASP A 15 8.27 -10.02 22.46
C ASP A 15 7.72 -9.45 21.15
N LEU A 16 6.88 -8.42 21.24
CA LEU A 16 6.37 -7.69 20.09
C LEU A 16 7.50 -6.96 19.34
N MET A 17 8.45 -6.35 20.05
CA MET A 17 9.61 -5.70 19.41
C MET A 17 10.49 -6.69 18.65
N ILE A 18 10.78 -7.87 19.22
CA ILE A 18 11.50 -8.95 18.50
C ILE A 18 10.71 -9.38 17.26
N SER A 19 9.39 -9.56 17.41
CA SER A 19 8.53 -9.99 16.32
C SER A 19 8.47 -8.95 15.20
N HIS A 20 8.42 -7.66 15.56
CA HIS A 20 8.44 -6.54 14.64
C HIS A 20 9.76 -6.49 13.85
N VAL A 21 10.91 -6.62 14.52
CA VAL A 21 12.21 -6.72 13.84
C VAL A 21 12.24 -7.91 12.86
N ARG A 22 11.90 -9.12 13.32
CA ARG A 22 11.89 -10.32 12.46
C ARG A 22 10.91 -10.24 11.31
N TYR A 23 9.80 -9.54 11.51
CA TYR A 23 8.84 -9.25 10.48
C TYR A 23 9.49 -8.34 9.43
N SER A 24 10.17 -7.29 9.83
CA SER A 24 10.70 -6.29 8.91
C SER A 24 11.99 -6.70 8.20
N LEU A 25 12.79 -7.61 8.78
CA LEU A 25 14.06 -8.05 8.20
C LEU A 25 13.96 -8.44 6.71
N PRO A 26 13.09 -9.37 6.27
CA PRO A 26 13.00 -9.74 4.85
C PRO A 26 12.11 -8.81 4.02
N ARG A 27 11.68 -7.66 4.54
CA ARG A 27 10.75 -6.75 3.85
C ARG A 27 11.51 -5.55 3.31
N HIS A 28 11.09 -5.08 2.14
CA HIS A 28 11.74 -3.97 1.43
C HIS A 28 10.80 -2.77 1.29
N THR A 29 10.29 -2.30 2.44
CA THR A 29 9.20 -1.33 2.48
C THR A 29 9.41 -0.35 3.63
N TYR A 30 8.57 0.70 3.69
CA TYR A 30 8.58 1.69 4.78
C TYR A 30 8.57 1.08 6.20
N ILE A 31 8.12 -0.18 6.36
CA ILE A 31 8.14 -0.89 7.63
C ILE A 31 9.56 -1.05 8.18
N VAL A 32 10.57 -1.13 7.32
CA VAL A 32 12.00 -1.17 7.71
C VAL A 32 12.36 0.12 8.43
N SER A 33 12.03 1.27 7.83
CA SER A 33 12.31 2.58 8.43
C SER A 33 11.55 2.79 9.74
N GLU A 34 10.29 2.37 9.81
CA GLU A 34 9.49 2.39 11.05
C GLU A 34 10.12 1.50 12.13
N THR A 35 10.55 0.30 11.77
CA THR A 35 11.20 -0.63 12.70
C THR A 35 12.52 -0.09 13.23
N ILE A 36 13.33 0.50 12.36
CA ILE A 36 14.60 1.12 12.76
C ILE A 36 14.35 2.27 13.73
N HIS A 37 13.33 3.11 13.44
CA HIS A 37 12.92 4.18 14.33
C HIS A 37 12.48 3.65 15.70
N ASP A 38 11.65 2.61 15.73
CA ASP A 38 11.14 2.01 16.96
C ASP A 38 12.26 1.34 17.77
N VAL A 39 13.17 0.61 17.12
CA VAL A 39 14.34 0.01 17.79
C VAL A 39 15.19 1.08 18.44
N LYS A 40 15.52 2.17 17.73
CA LYS A 40 16.30 3.29 18.29
C LYS A 40 15.57 3.97 19.45
N THR A 41 14.27 4.21 19.30
CA THR A 41 13.43 4.91 20.30
C THR A 41 13.31 4.12 21.60
N TYR A 42 13.09 2.80 21.52
CA TYR A 42 12.82 1.97 22.68
C TYR A 42 14.04 1.21 23.20
N TRP A 43 15.22 1.35 22.56
CA TRP A 43 16.44 0.61 22.90
C TRP A 43 16.73 0.60 24.40
N GLY A 44 16.68 1.77 25.03
CA GLY A 44 16.95 1.97 26.46
C GLY A 44 16.04 1.20 27.42
N VAL A 45 14.82 0.84 26.98
CA VAL A 45 13.81 0.13 27.79
C VAL A 45 13.91 -1.39 27.62
N LEU A 46 14.55 -1.87 26.55
CA LEU A 46 14.69 -3.31 26.28
C LEU A 46 15.71 -3.97 27.23
N SER A 47 15.41 -5.19 27.67
CA SER A 47 16.35 -6.03 28.42
C SER A 47 17.58 -6.41 27.61
N SER A 48 18.69 -6.76 28.29
CA SER A 48 19.92 -7.23 27.63
C SER A 48 19.66 -8.40 26.68
N ASN A 49 18.87 -9.38 27.13
CA ASN A 49 18.51 -10.54 26.30
C ASN A 49 17.75 -10.13 25.04
N THR A 50 16.79 -9.20 25.14
CA THR A 50 16.06 -8.69 23.97
C THR A 50 16.98 -7.97 22.99
N ARG A 51 17.88 -7.11 23.49
CA ARG A 51 18.88 -6.40 22.67
C ARG A 51 19.82 -7.37 21.96
N GLU A 52 20.29 -8.40 22.65
CA GLU A 52 21.15 -9.45 22.09
C GLU A 52 20.44 -10.22 20.96
N VAL A 53 19.17 -10.60 21.16
CA VAL A 53 18.37 -11.27 20.13
C VAL A 53 18.20 -10.39 18.88
N ILE A 54 17.79 -9.13 19.06
CA ILE A 54 17.64 -8.18 17.94
C ILE A 54 18.96 -7.99 17.20
N THR A 55 20.06 -7.79 17.92
CA THR A 55 21.40 -7.62 17.34
C THR A 55 21.83 -8.84 16.54
N ARG A 56 21.59 -10.04 17.07
CA ARG A 56 21.90 -11.30 16.39
C ARG A 56 21.09 -11.44 15.11
N ASP A 57 19.78 -11.23 15.18
CA ASP A 57 18.88 -11.43 14.04
C ASP A 57 19.20 -10.44 12.89
N ILE A 58 19.54 -9.18 13.21
CA ILE A 58 20.01 -8.19 12.22
C ILE A 58 21.35 -8.62 11.60
N ASN A 59 22.33 -9.05 12.40
CA ASN A 59 23.63 -9.50 11.91
C ASN A 59 23.52 -10.72 10.99
N GLU A 60 22.68 -11.70 11.36
CA GLU A 60 22.42 -12.87 10.54
C GLU A 60 21.77 -12.49 9.20
N HIS A 61 20.85 -11.52 9.22
CA HIS A 61 20.24 -11.00 8.01
C HIS A 61 21.27 -10.31 7.09
N LEU A 62 22.07 -9.37 7.62
CA LEU A 62 23.11 -8.66 6.87
C LEU A 62 24.14 -9.62 6.24
N LYS A 63 24.52 -10.69 6.95
CA LYS A 63 25.40 -11.73 6.41
C LYS A 63 24.76 -12.52 5.28
N ARG A 64 23.48 -12.88 5.45
CA ARG A 64 22.73 -13.68 4.48
C ARG A 64 22.50 -12.94 3.17
N TRP A 65 22.31 -11.62 3.24
CA TRP A 65 21.96 -10.78 2.10
C TRP A 65 23.09 -9.83 1.67
N ALA A 66 24.34 -10.14 2.00
CA ALA A 66 25.49 -9.30 1.64
C ALA A 66 25.66 -9.11 0.12
N SER A 67 25.16 -10.06 -0.69
CA SER A 67 25.10 -9.97 -2.16
C SER A 67 24.17 -8.86 -2.66
N ASP A 68 23.16 -8.49 -1.88
CA ASP A 68 22.08 -7.61 -2.29
C ASP A 68 22.47 -6.13 -2.19
N ARG A 69 23.65 -5.83 -1.62
CA ARG A 69 24.26 -4.50 -1.58
C ARG A 69 24.42 -3.87 -2.97
N ASN A 70 24.49 -4.70 -4.01
CA ASN A 70 24.63 -4.26 -5.40
C ASN A 70 23.27 -4.13 -6.13
N ASN A 71 22.16 -4.57 -5.53
CA ASN A 71 20.83 -4.41 -6.09
C ASN A 71 20.22 -3.11 -5.57
N ALA A 72 19.97 -2.14 -6.46
CA ALA A 72 19.49 -0.81 -6.09
C ALA A 72 18.21 -0.80 -5.22
N PHE A 73 17.33 -1.79 -5.42
CA PHE A 73 16.09 -1.90 -4.64
C PHE A 73 16.33 -2.39 -3.21
N HIS A 74 17.17 -3.41 -3.04
CA HIS A 74 17.48 -3.99 -1.73
C HIS A 74 18.56 -3.22 -0.96
N LYS A 75 19.38 -2.44 -1.67
CA LYS A 75 20.49 -1.68 -1.11
C LYS A 75 20.04 -0.68 -0.05
N LEU A 76 18.95 0.05 -0.27
CA LEU A 76 18.48 1.05 0.68
C LEU A 76 18.10 0.44 2.04
N ASP A 77 17.40 -0.70 2.04
CA ASP A 77 17.07 -1.39 3.29
C ASP A 77 18.30 -2.07 3.90
N TYR A 78 19.18 -2.64 3.07
CA TYR A 78 20.45 -3.22 3.52
C TYR A 78 21.30 -2.17 4.25
N ASP A 79 21.52 -1.02 3.61
CA ASP A 79 22.27 0.11 4.17
C ASP A 79 21.58 0.61 5.45
N SER A 80 20.24 0.67 5.47
CA SER A 80 19.47 1.06 6.67
C SER A 80 19.66 0.07 7.84
N TRP A 81 19.70 -1.24 7.56
CA TRP A 81 19.99 -2.27 8.57
C TRP A 81 21.45 -2.25 9.02
N GLU A 82 22.39 -1.96 8.13
CA GLU A 82 23.82 -1.81 8.42
C GLU A 82 24.04 -0.59 9.34
N GLU A 83 23.45 0.56 9.01
CA GLU A 83 23.46 1.76 9.85
C GLU A 83 22.87 1.51 11.25
N LEU A 84 21.76 0.76 11.34
CA LEU A 84 21.21 0.38 12.63
C LEU A 84 22.15 -0.55 13.41
N PHE A 85 22.78 -1.51 12.75
CA PHE A 85 23.71 -2.44 13.38
C PHE A 85 24.94 -1.72 13.94
N ASP A 86 25.51 -0.77 13.20
CA ASP A 86 26.60 0.08 13.66
C ASP A 86 26.19 0.93 14.86
N TRP A 87 25.02 1.58 14.78
CA TRP A 87 24.46 2.35 15.89
C TRP A 87 24.25 1.50 17.15
N ILE A 88 23.80 0.24 17.02
CA ILE A 88 23.65 -0.71 18.13
C ILE A 88 25.01 -1.02 18.77
N ASN A 89 26.05 -1.24 17.96
CA ASN A 89 27.40 -1.55 18.46
C ASN A 89 28.02 -0.37 19.23
N GLU A 90 27.75 0.87 18.79
CA GLU A 90 28.15 2.08 19.51
C GLU A 90 27.39 2.26 20.83
N ASN A 91 26.13 1.80 20.90
CA ASN A 91 25.24 1.96 22.05
C ASN A 91 25.10 0.69 22.91
N ARG A 92 26.10 -0.20 22.88
CA ARG A 92 26.09 -1.46 23.64
C ARG A 92 26.17 -1.28 25.15
N SER A 93 26.81 -0.20 25.60
CA SER A 93 27.13 0.06 27.01
C SER A 93 26.24 1.11 27.68
N SER A 94 25.29 1.71 26.95
CA SER A 94 24.34 2.69 27.49
C SER A 94 23.25 1.99 28.31
N THR A 95 23.61 1.50 29.49
CA THR A 95 22.65 1.18 30.56
C THR A 95 22.21 2.50 31.20
N SER A 96 21.03 2.98 30.83
CA SER A 96 20.40 4.09 31.54
C SER A 96 20.01 3.65 32.96
N THR A 97 20.81 4.06 33.94
CA THR A 97 20.44 4.16 35.35
C THR A 97 19.48 5.32 35.53
N MET A 98 18.24 5.16 35.07
CA MET A 98 17.11 5.93 35.59
C MET A 98 15.86 5.07 35.54
N ALA A 99 15.49 4.53 36.71
CA ALA A 99 14.12 4.15 36.98
C ALA A 99 13.27 5.43 36.96
N THR A 100 12.77 5.78 35.78
CA THR A 100 11.71 6.77 35.66
C THR A 100 10.62 6.14 34.83
N THR A 101 9.40 6.23 35.34
CA THR A 101 8.13 5.90 34.71
C THR A 101 8.02 6.58 33.34
N ALA A 102 8.64 6.00 32.32
CA ALA A 102 8.45 6.40 30.94
C ALA A 102 7.02 6.00 30.56
N LYS A 103 6.10 6.96 30.67
CA LYS A 103 4.85 6.89 29.91
C LYS A 103 5.25 6.81 28.43
N PRO A 104 4.72 5.85 27.66
CA PRO A 104 4.94 5.85 26.22
C PRO A 104 4.45 7.19 25.69
N ILE A 105 5.37 7.99 25.13
CA ILE A 105 4.99 9.14 24.33
C ILE A 105 4.51 8.54 23.02
N VAL A 106 3.22 8.21 22.98
CA VAL A 106 2.51 8.06 21.72
C VAL A 106 2.71 9.38 20.97
N PRO A 107 3.15 9.39 19.70
CA PRO A 107 3.15 10.62 18.94
C PRO A 107 1.73 11.16 18.95
N VAL A 108 1.52 12.28 19.66
CA VAL A 108 0.27 13.05 19.56
C VAL A 108 0.31 13.65 18.16
N LEU A 109 -0.21 12.90 17.19
CA LEU A 109 -0.60 13.48 15.92
C LEU A 109 -1.58 14.61 16.25
N PRO A 110 -1.41 15.80 15.64
CA PRO A 110 -2.31 16.91 15.90
C PRO A 110 -3.74 16.44 15.64
N VAL A 111 -4.57 16.44 16.68
CA VAL A 111 -6.01 16.20 16.56
C VAL A 111 -6.55 17.33 15.69
N ILE A 112 -6.69 17.06 14.40
CA ILE A 112 -7.32 17.99 13.47
C ILE A 112 -8.77 18.11 13.92
N ASN A 113 -9.07 19.22 14.59
CA ASN A 113 -10.42 19.60 14.96
C ASN A 113 -11.27 19.65 13.67
N PRO A 114 -12.27 18.76 13.48
CA PRO A 114 -13.01 18.68 12.22
C PRO A 114 -13.80 19.94 11.89
N LYS A 115 -13.88 20.89 12.85
CA LYS A 115 -14.54 22.19 12.71
C LYS A 115 -13.62 23.32 12.19
N GLN A 116 -12.36 23.05 11.85
CA GLN A 116 -11.44 24.02 11.23
C GLN A 116 -11.03 23.67 9.80
N ARG A 117 -11.91 23.03 9.01
CA ARG A 117 -11.73 23.03 7.54
C ARG A 117 -12.09 24.41 6.99
N LYS A 118 -11.14 25.35 7.03
CA LYS A 118 -11.16 26.48 6.09
C LYS A 118 -11.16 25.91 4.68
N ASN A 119 -12.05 26.41 3.84
CA ASN A 119 -12.31 25.97 2.45
C ASN A 119 -11.14 26.26 1.49
N ASN A 120 -9.97 25.68 1.74
CA ASN A 120 -8.94 25.47 0.71
C ASN A 120 -8.83 23.97 0.47
N ARG A 121 -9.65 23.44 -0.45
CA ARG A 121 -9.48 22.06 -0.94
C ARG A 121 -8.18 22.03 -1.75
N THR A 122 -7.07 21.70 -1.11
CA THR A 122 -5.84 21.38 -1.81
C THR A 122 -6.10 20.13 -2.67
N MET A 123 -5.90 20.24 -3.99
CA MET A 123 -6.00 19.10 -4.90
C MET A 123 -4.96 18.05 -4.50
N PHE A 124 -5.36 16.78 -4.48
CA PHE A 124 -4.40 15.70 -4.23
C PHE A 124 -3.58 15.42 -5.47
N THR A 125 -2.37 14.90 -5.29
CA THR A 125 -1.48 14.55 -6.39
C THR A 125 -1.59 13.08 -6.76
N TYR A 126 -1.38 12.74 -8.02
CA TYR A 126 -1.34 11.33 -8.43
C TYR A 126 -0.29 11.03 -9.50
N GLY A 127 0.18 9.78 -9.51
CA GLY A 127 0.97 9.19 -10.58
C GLY A 127 0.16 8.08 -11.26
N SER A 128 0.22 8.01 -12.59
CA SER A 128 -0.52 7.03 -13.40
C SER A 128 0.47 6.08 -14.07
N ILE A 129 0.24 4.77 -13.95
CA ILE A 129 1.02 3.71 -14.62
C ILE A 129 0.11 2.90 -15.55
N CYS A 130 0.67 2.39 -16.65
CA CYS A 130 -0.13 1.83 -17.75
C CYS A 130 -1.25 2.80 -18.14
N SER A 131 -0.87 4.06 -18.33
CA SER A 131 -1.78 5.22 -18.31
C SER A 131 -2.81 5.16 -19.45
N GLY A 132 -2.48 4.48 -20.55
CA GLY A 132 -3.26 4.48 -21.77
C GLY A 132 -3.51 5.91 -22.23
N ILE A 133 -4.75 6.21 -22.61
CA ILE A 133 -5.18 7.57 -22.98
C ILE A 133 -5.56 8.43 -21.76
N GLU A 134 -5.24 7.97 -20.55
CA GLU A 134 -5.39 8.68 -19.28
C GLU A 134 -6.84 9.08 -18.95
N ALA A 135 -7.67 8.04 -18.74
CA ALA A 135 -9.06 8.20 -18.32
C ALA A 135 -9.19 8.86 -16.93
N VAL A 136 -8.17 8.73 -16.08
CA VAL A 136 -8.19 9.22 -14.70
C VAL A 136 -8.11 10.75 -14.64
N SER A 137 -7.28 11.39 -15.47
CA SER A 137 -7.26 12.85 -15.62
C SER A 137 -8.64 13.42 -15.97
N VAL A 138 -9.40 12.73 -16.83
CA VAL A 138 -10.76 13.13 -17.18
C VAL A 138 -11.70 12.95 -15.99
N ALA A 139 -11.64 11.80 -15.32
CA ALA A 139 -12.49 11.48 -14.18
C ALA A 139 -12.24 12.39 -12.96
N TRP A 140 -11.00 12.84 -12.74
CA TRP A 140 -10.58 13.62 -11.58
C TRP A 140 -10.31 15.10 -11.88
N LYS A 141 -10.79 15.60 -13.03
CA LYS A 141 -10.64 17.01 -13.41
C LYS A 141 -11.10 17.94 -12.29
N GLY A 142 -10.19 18.81 -11.82
CA GLY A 142 -10.45 19.78 -10.74
C GLY A 142 -10.47 19.20 -9.32
N LEU A 143 -10.25 17.89 -9.17
CA LEU A 143 -10.11 17.21 -7.88
C LEU A 143 -8.64 16.85 -7.58
N SER A 144 -7.87 16.57 -8.62
CA SER A 144 -6.49 16.13 -8.52
C SER A 144 -5.56 16.82 -9.50
N LYS A 145 -4.25 16.66 -9.28
CA LYS A 145 -3.18 17.09 -10.17
C LYS A 145 -2.27 15.89 -10.51
N PRO A 146 -2.14 15.49 -11.79
CA PRO A 146 -1.15 14.50 -12.17
C PRO A 146 0.27 15.06 -11.98
N LEU A 147 1.17 14.25 -11.43
CA LEU A 147 2.60 14.59 -11.36
C LEU A 147 3.37 14.00 -12.53
N TRP A 148 3.00 12.78 -12.94
CA TRP A 148 3.62 12.06 -14.04
C TRP A 148 2.69 10.95 -14.53
N PHE A 149 2.92 10.54 -15.78
CA PHE A 149 2.34 9.36 -16.40
C PHE A 149 3.45 8.36 -16.73
N SER A 150 3.06 7.10 -16.92
CA SER A 150 3.93 6.05 -17.45
C SER A 150 3.14 5.23 -18.45
N GLU A 151 3.58 5.31 -19.70
CA GLU A 151 2.99 4.65 -20.85
C GLU A 151 4.07 4.43 -21.91
N ILE A 152 4.08 3.24 -22.52
CA ILE A 152 5.08 2.80 -23.50
C ILE A 152 4.50 2.69 -24.90
N GLU A 153 3.19 2.48 -25.03
CA GLU A 153 2.55 2.27 -26.32
C GLU A 153 2.53 3.57 -27.14
N PRO A 154 3.00 3.56 -28.40
CA PRO A 154 3.16 4.78 -29.18
C PRO A 154 1.87 5.60 -29.36
N PHE A 155 0.73 4.94 -29.58
CA PHE A 155 -0.54 5.63 -29.79
C PHE A 155 -1.03 6.35 -28.52
N PRO A 156 -1.17 5.68 -27.36
CA PRO A 156 -1.46 6.36 -26.11
C PRO A 156 -0.48 7.48 -25.76
N CYS A 157 0.84 7.26 -25.93
CA CYS A 157 1.85 8.30 -25.72
C CYS A 157 1.57 9.58 -26.53
N ALA A 158 1.19 9.46 -27.80
CA ALA A 158 0.84 10.60 -28.64
C ALA A 158 -0.40 11.35 -28.11
N VAL A 159 -1.41 10.61 -27.63
CA VAL A 159 -2.61 11.19 -27.01
C VAL A 159 -2.27 11.95 -25.73
N LEU A 160 -1.39 11.38 -24.88
CA LEU A 160 -0.91 12.04 -23.67
C LEU A 160 -0.16 13.34 -23.98
N ALA A 161 0.75 13.31 -24.95
CA ALA A 161 1.52 14.49 -25.36
C ALA A 161 0.62 15.62 -25.88
N TYR A 162 -0.46 15.29 -26.60
CA TYR A 162 -1.40 16.26 -27.12
C TYR A 162 -2.28 16.89 -26.02
N HIS A 163 -2.85 16.07 -25.14
CA HIS A 163 -3.81 16.57 -24.13
C HIS A 163 -3.15 17.10 -22.85
N TYR A 164 -1.97 16.60 -22.51
CA TYR A 164 -1.27 16.90 -21.26
C TYR A 164 0.21 17.23 -21.51
N PRO A 165 0.53 18.22 -22.37
CA PRO A 165 1.90 18.51 -22.79
C PRO A 165 2.85 18.92 -21.64
N ASN A 166 2.28 19.36 -20.51
CA ASN A 166 3.03 19.80 -19.34
C ASN A 166 3.23 18.70 -18.29
N ILE A 167 2.71 17.49 -18.52
CA ILE A 167 2.85 16.36 -17.60
C ILE A 167 3.83 15.37 -18.22
N PRO A 168 4.93 15.02 -17.54
CA PRO A 168 5.91 14.11 -18.10
C PRO A 168 5.34 12.69 -18.23
N ASN A 169 5.50 12.10 -19.41
CA ASN A 169 5.40 10.65 -19.57
C ASN A 169 6.79 10.03 -19.35
N LEU A 170 6.90 9.18 -18.34
CA LEU A 170 8.14 8.58 -17.88
C LEU A 170 8.50 7.28 -18.61
N GLY A 171 7.64 6.81 -19.52
CA GLY A 171 7.87 5.60 -20.31
C GLY A 171 7.71 4.32 -19.47
N ASP A 172 8.70 3.43 -19.55
CA ASP A 172 8.66 2.12 -18.92
C ASP A 172 8.56 2.20 -17.39
N MET A 173 7.47 1.63 -16.86
CA MET A 173 7.17 1.62 -15.43
C MET A 173 8.20 0.86 -14.60
N THR A 174 8.93 -0.09 -15.18
CA THR A 174 9.97 -0.88 -14.48
C THR A 174 11.11 -0.02 -13.95
N THR A 175 11.33 1.16 -14.54
CA THR A 175 12.38 2.11 -14.14
C THR A 175 11.95 3.05 -13.02
N LEU A 176 10.65 3.08 -12.68
CA LEU A 176 10.12 4.08 -11.75
C LEU A 176 10.54 3.89 -10.29
N PRO A 177 10.63 2.66 -9.73
CA PRO A 177 11.04 2.48 -8.33
C PRO A 177 12.37 3.19 -8.03
N GLU A 178 13.39 2.97 -8.86
CA GLU A 178 14.70 3.59 -8.69
C GLU A 178 14.63 5.11 -8.82
N LYS A 179 13.95 5.65 -9.84
CA LYS A 179 13.79 7.10 -10.03
C LYS A 179 13.05 7.77 -8.86
N ILE A 180 12.09 7.09 -8.24
CA ILE A 180 11.38 7.58 -7.06
C ILE A 180 12.33 7.62 -5.87
N LEU A 181 13.04 6.52 -5.60
CA LEU A 181 13.98 6.40 -4.49
C LEU A 181 15.12 7.43 -4.60
N ASN A 182 15.64 7.64 -5.80
CA ASN A 182 16.67 8.65 -6.11
C ASN A 182 16.13 10.09 -6.13
N ARG A 183 14.84 10.30 -5.85
CA ARG A 183 14.18 11.62 -5.84
C ARG A 183 14.19 12.33 -7.21
N GLU A 184 14.41 11.61 -8.30
CA GLU A 184 14.35 12.15 -9.67
C GLU A 184 12.91 12.46 -10.09
N ILE A 185 11.94 11.67 -9.59
CA ILE A 185 10.51 11.90 -9.80
C ILE A 185 9.76 11.97 -8.46
N PRO A 186 8.72 12.81 -8.35
CA PRO A 186 8.05 13.04 -7.07
C PRO A 186 7.12 11.89 -6.68
N ALA A 187 7.03 11.61 -5.37
CA ALA A 187 6.13 10.62 -4.79
C ALA A 187 4.69 11.17 -4.59
N PRO A 188 3.68 10.70 -5.37
CA PRO A 188 2.32 11.23 -5.34
C PRO A 188 1.50 10.80 -4.10
N ASP A 189 0.35 11.43 -3.87
CA ASP A 189 -0.60 10.99 -2.83
C ASP A 189 -1.36 9.72 -3.20
N VAL A 190 -1.59 9.53 -4.51
CA VAL A 190 -2.33 8.41 -5.08
C VAL A 190 -1.53 7.80 -6.24
N LEU A 191 -1.39 6.48 -6.25
CA LEU A 191 -0.92 5.71 -7.40
C LEU A 191 -2.14 5.09 -8.08
N VAL A 192 -2.27 5.26 -9.38
CA VAL A 192 -3.35 4.66 -10.17
C VAL A 192 -2.80 3.85 -11.32
N GLY A 193 -3.40 2.71 -11.63
CA GLY A 193 -3.02 1.94 -12.81
C GLY A 193 -3.87 0.70 -13.04
N GLY A 194 -3.87 0.23 -14.29
CA GLY A 194 -4.48 -1.02 -14.69
C GLY A 194 -3.44 -1.90 -15.38
N THR A 195 -2.67 -2.65 -14.60
CA THR A 195 -1.63 -3.54 -15.16
C THR A 195 -2.26 -4.58 -16.10
N PRO A 196 -1.62 -4.90 -17.24
CA PRO A 196 -2.20 -5.82 -18.22
C PRO A 196 -2.47 -7.18 -17.58
N CYS A 197 -3.66 -7.73 -17.82
CA CYS A 197 -4.15 -8.98 -17.22
C CYS A 197 -3.25 -10.21 -17.51
N GLN A 198 -2.40 -10.14 -18.54
CA GLN A 198 -1.45 -11.19 -18.91
C GLN A 198 -0.19 -11.21 -18.03
N ALA A 199 0.08 -10.13 -17.28
CA ALA A 199 1.24 -10.03 -16.40
C ALA A 199 1.13 -10.89 -15.13
N PHE A 200 -0.01 -11.53 -14.88
CA PHE A 200 -0.29 -12.26 -13.64
C PHE A 200 0.34 -13.67 -13.53
N SER A 201 1.12 -14.11 -14.52
CA SER A 201 1.69 -15.47 -14.55
C SER A 201 2.61 -15.77 -13.36
N VAL A 202 2.24 -16.80 -12.57
CA VAL A 202 3.02 -17.35 -11.44
C VAL A 202 4.39 -17.90 -11.85
N ALA A 203 4.60 -18.25 -13.12
CA ALA A 203 5.93 -18.64 -13.61
C ALA A 203 6.97 -17.52 -13.40
N GLY A 204 6.52 -16.26 -13.45
CA GLY A 204 7.34 -15.10 -13.12
C GLY A 204 7.74 -15.08 -11.65
N LEU A 205 6.84 -15.34 -10.69
CA LEU A 205 7.17 -15.19 -9.26
C LEU A 205 8.27 -16.14 -8.74
N ARG A 206 8.42 -17.33 -9.37
CA ARG A 206 9.47 -18.30 -9.03
C ARG A 206 10.74 -18.16 -9.88
N ASN A 207 10.63 -17.60 -11.08
CA ASN A 207 11.76 -17.41 -12.00
C ASN A 207 12.22 -15.94 -12.12
N SER A 208 11.57 -14.97 -11.44
CA SER A 208 11.86 -13.52 -11.55
C SER A 208 13.17 -13.10 -10.90
N LEU A 209 13.87 -14.01 -10.21
CA LEU A 209 15.25 -13.73 -9.82
C LEU A 209 16.17 -13.66 -11.06
N ASP A 210 15.75 -14.16 -12.23
CA ASP A 210 16.55 -14.22 -13.47
C ASP A 210 15.90 -13.63 -14.74
N ASP A 211 14.63 -13.19 -14.73
CA ASP A 211 13.96 -12.65 -15.93
C ASP A 211 13.91 -11.11 -15.92
N GLU A 212 14.63 -10.46 -16.86
CA GLU A 212 14.75 -8.99 -16.99
C GLU A 212 13.40 -8.28 -17.22
N ARG A 213 12.36 -9.01 -17.62
CA ARG A 213 10.99 -8.50 -17.79
C ARG A 213 10.12 -8.95 -16.61
N GLY A 214 10.41 -8.40 -15.44
CA GLY A 214 9.67 -8.69 -14.21
C GLY A 214 8.15 -8.60 -14.36
N ASN A 215 7.43 -9.39 -13.56
CA ASN A 215 5.96 -9.36 -13.52
C ASN A 215 5.49 -7.93 -13.21
N LEU A 216 4.75 -7.27 -14.12
CA LEU A 216 4.30 -5.87 -13.95
C LEU A 216 3.46 -5.65 -12.68
N THR A 217 2.87 -6.70 -12.13
CA THR A 217 2.21 -6.67 -10.82
C THR A 217 3.21 -6.49 -9.67
N LEU A 218 4.36 -7.16 -9.74
CA LEU A 218 5.47 -6.94 -8.79
C LEU A 218 6.04 -5.54 -8.97
N THR A 219 6.22 -5.09 -10.21
CA THR A 219 6.68 -3.72 -10.49
C THR A 219 5.72 -2.68 -9.88
N LEU A 220 4.40 -2.88 -9.99
CA LEU A 220 3.40 -2.03 -9.33
C LEU A 220 3.60 -1.99 -7.80
N ILE A 221 3.87 -3.15 -7.17
CA ILE A 221 4.13 -3.23 -5.72
C ILE A 221 5.40 -2.45 -5.37
N HIS A 222 6.50 -2.67 -6.10
CA HIS A 222 7.77 -1.96 -5.88
C HIS A 222 7.63 -0.44 -6.06
N ILE A 223 6.84 0.02 -7.04
CA ILE A 223 6.54 1.45 -7.21
C ILE A 223 5.80 1.98 -5.98
N LEU A 224 4.78 1.28 -5.50
CA LEU A 224 4.01 1.69 -4.33
C LEU A 224 4.90 1.78 -3.08
N GLU A 225 5.79 0.80 -2.88
CA GLU A 225 6.73 0.74 -1.77
C GLU A 225 7.76 1.87 -1.83
N ALA A 226 8.33 2.14 -3.01
CA ALA A 226 9.23 3.27 -3.23
C ALA A 226 8.55 4.62 -2.92
N ILE A 227 7.30 4.80 -3.36
CA ILE A 227 6.51 5.99 -3.04
C ILE A 227 6.31 6.11 -1.53
N ASP A 228 5.94 5.02 -0.85
CA ASP A 228 5.70 5.04 0.60
C ASP A 228 6.96 5.35 1.39
N TYR A 229 8.10 4.78 1.01
CA TYR A 229 9.40 5.07 1.62
C TYR A 229 9.74 6.57 1.54
N VAL A 230 9.67 7.13 0.34
CA VAL A 230 9.95 8.56 0.09
C VAL A 230 8.99 9.45 0.87
N ARG A 231 7.69 9.09 0.93
CA ARG A 231 6.68 9.84 1.65
C ARG A 231 6.87 9.76 3.16
N TYR A 232 7.26 8.61 3.68
CA TYR A 232 7.59 8.43 5.09
C TYR A 232 8.76 9.34 5.49
N GLN A 233 9.84 9.34 4.71
CA GLN A 233 10.98 10.24 4.93
C GLN A 233 10.58 11.73 4.89
N ASP A 234 9.60 12.08 4.07
CA ASP A 234 9.06 13.44 3.97
C ASP A 234 8.02 13.78 5.07
N GLY A 235 7.72 12.87 5.99
CA GLY A 235 6.67 13.05 7.01
C GLY A 235 5.24 13.12 6.42
N LYS A 236 5.03 12.54 5.23
CA LYS A 236 3.74 12.52 4.51
C LYS A 236 3.00 11.20 4.76
N GLN A 237 1.68 11.23 4.62
CA GLN A 237 0.86 10.02 4.73
C GLN A 237 1.18 9.00 3.62
N PRO A 238 1.10 7.68 3.87
CA PRO A 238 1.29 6.65 2.84
C PRO A 238 0.42 6.86 1.59
N CYS A 239 0.91 6.41 0.45
CA CYS A 239 0.22 6.42 -0.83
C CYS A 239 -1.06 5.57 -0.79
N VAL A 240 -2.10 6.03 -1.49
CA VAL A 240 -3.30 5.24 -1.77
C VAL A 240 -3.15 4.63 -3.17
N LEU A 241 -3.32 3.33 -3.29
CA LEU A 241 -3.41 2.65 -4.59
C LEU A 241 -4.86 2.58 -5.04
N LEU A 242 -5.13 2.98 -6.28
CA LEU A 242 -6.34 2.63 -7.03
C LEU A 242 -5.93 1.75 -8.22
N TRP A 243 -6.39 0.50 -8.21
CA TRP A 243 -6.08 -0.46 -9.25
C TRP A 243 -7.34 -0.97 -9.95
N GLU A 244 -7.28 -1.10 -11.26
CA GLU A 244 -8.41 -1.54 -12.11
C GLU A 244 -8.00 -2.78 -12.92
N ASN A 245 -8.90 -3.77 -13.03
CA ASN A 245 -8.71 -4.88 -13.94
C ASN A 245 -10.01 -5.57 -14.38
N VAL A 246 -9.93 -6.49 -15.33
CA VAL A 246 -11.05 -7.31 -15.76
C VAL A 246 -11.47 -8.32 -14.67
N PRO A 247 -12.77 -8.68 -14.57
CA PRO A 247 -13.26 -9.68 -13.62
C PRO A 247 -12.55 -11.03 -13.64
N GLY A 248 -11.95 -11.40 -14.78
CA GLY A 248 -11.21 -12.65 -14.92
C GLY A 248 -10.05 -12.82 -13.93
N VAL A 249 -9.49 -11.72 -13.42
CA VAL A 249 -8.39 -11.75 -12.43
C VAL A 249 -8.80 -12.44 -11.13
N LEU A 250 -10.09 -12.42 -10.78
CA LEU A 250 -10.62 -13.04 -9.56
C LEU A 250 -10.73 -14.58 -9.65
N SER A 251 -10.49 -15.15 -10.83
CA SER A 251 -10.70 -16.58 -11.11
C SER A 251 -9.56 -17.22 -11.91
N THR A 252 -8.36 -16.64 -11.88
CA THR A 252 -7.21 -17.25 -12.55
C THR A 252 -6.79 -18.54 -11.82
N LYS A 253 -6.36 -19.55 -12.57
CA LYS A 253 -5.99 -20.87 -12.02
C LYS A 253 -4.79 -20.83 -11.08
N ASP A 254 -3.93 -19.84 -11.28
CA ASP A 254 -2.67 -19.64 -10.57
C ASP A 254 -2.81 -18.74 -9.33
N ASN A 255 -4.04 -18.34 -8.97
CA ASN A 255 -4.32 -17.47 -7.82
C ASN A 255 -3.50 -16.16 -7.83
N ALA A 256 -3.32 -15.58 -9.01
CA ALA A 256 -2.49 -14.39 -9.15
C ALA A 256 -3.05 -13.17 -8.40
N PHE A 257 -4.37 -13.07 -8.25
CA PHE A 257 -4.98 -12.06 -7.38
C PHE A 257 -4.60 -12.26 -5.90
N GLY A 258 -4.49 -13.51 -5.42
CA GLY A 258 -4.00 -13.80 -4.08
C GLY A 258 -2.54 -13.39 -3.87
N HIS A 259 -1.71 -13.47 -4.90
CA HIS A 259 -0.33 -12.96 -4.88
C HIS A 259 -0.29 -11.43 -4.82
N LEU A 260 -1.13 -10.74 -5.61
CA LEU A 260 -1.28 -9.28 -5.53
C LEU A 260 -1.73 -8.86 -4.13
N LEU A 261 -2.76 -9.52 -3.58
CA LEU A 261 -3.24 -9.22 -2.24
C LEU A 261 -2.15 -9.45 -1.19
N ALA A 262 -1.34 -10.51 -1.32
CA ALA A 262 -0.23 -10.77 -0.43
C ALA A 262 0.83 -9.68 -0.51
N GLY A 263 1.27 -9.31 -1.71
CA GLY A 263 2.25 -8.22 -1.88
C GLY A 263 1.75 -6.90 -1.30
N LEU A 264 0.50 -6.52 -1.57
CA LEU A 264 -0.10 -5.29 -1.04
C LEU A 264 -0.28 -5.32 0.49
N ALA A 265 -0.61 -6.48 1.05
CA ALA A 265 -0.74 -6.71 2.48
C ALA A 265 0.61 -7.01 3.17
N GLN A 266 1.70 -7.06 2.40
CA GLN A 266 3.04 -7.46 2.83
C GLN A 266 3.08 -8.85 3.48
N GLU A 267 2.27 -9.79 3.00
CA GLU A 267 2.29 -11.18 3.42
C GLU A 267 3.34 -12.00 2.66
N ARG A 268 3.90 -13.02 3.32
CA ARG A 268 4.94 -13.89 2.72
C ARG A 268 4.37 -14.92 1.74
N GLU A 269 3.11 -15.27 1.90
CA GLU A 269 2.44 -16.28 1.09
C GLU A 269 1.19 -15.71 0.42
N PRO A 270 0.82 -16.21 -0.76
CA PRO A 270 -0.38 -15.79 -1.46
C PRO A 270 -1.62 -16.04 -0.61
N LEU A 271 -2.46 -15.02 -0.42
CA LEU A 271 -3.74 -15.20 0.24
C LEU A 271 -4.60 -16.16 -0.59
N GLN A 272 -5.45 -16.93 0.08
CA GLN A 272 -6.29 -17.92 -0.57
C GLN A 272 -7.76 -17.46 -0.57
N PRO A 273 -8.50 -17.65 -1.68
CA PRO A 273 -9.93 -17.40 -1.68
C PRO A 273 -10.65 -18.34 -0.69
N THR A 274 -11.83 -17.94 -0.22
CA THR A 274 -12.66 -18.75 0.67
C THR A 274 -13.39 -19.90 -0.04
N GLY A 275 -13.39 -19.91 -1.38
CA GLY A 275 -13.93 -20.98 -2.21
C GLY A 275 -13.09 -21.16 -3.48
N ALA A 276 -13.70 -21.69 -4.55
CA ALA A 276 -13.00 -21.98 -5.81
C ALA A 276 -12.46 -20.73 -6.55
N LYS A 277 -12.96 -19.53 -6.23
CA LYS A 277 -12.52 -18.25 -6.80
C LYS A 277 -12.72 -17.13 -5.79
N TRP A 278 -12.11 -15.97 -6.04
CA TRP A 278 -12.35 -14.77 -5.24
C TRP A 278 -13.77 -14.24 -5.46
N SER A 279 -14.36 -13.72 -4.38
CA SER A 279 -15.68 -13.08 -4.42
C SER A 279 -15.63 -11.78 -5.23
N ASN A 280 -16.78 -11.41 -5.81
CA ASN A 280 -16.92 -10.17 -6.59
C ASN A 280 -16.67 -8.89 -5.77
N ALA A 281 -16.63 -9.00 -4.45
CA ALA A 281 -16.23 -7.97 -3.52
C ALA A 281 -15.52 -8.61 -2.34
N GLY A 282 -14.58 -7.90 -1.73
CA GLY A 282 -13.93 -8.37 -0.52
C GLY A 282 -13.05 -7.32 0.14
N TYR A 283 -12.56 -7.69 1.31
CA TYR A 283 -11.80 -6.81 2.19
C TYR A 283 -10.71 -7.62 2.89
N VAL A 284 -9.51 -7.06 2.95
CA VAL A 284 -8.35 -7.59 3.67
C VAL A 284 -7.83 -6.48 4.58
N HIS A 285 -7.51 -6.82 5.81
CA HIS A 285 -6.92 -5.92 6.80
C HIS A 285 -5.62 -6.55 7.29
N SER A 286 -4.51 -5.87 7.02
CA SER A 286 -3.15 -6.19 7.50
C SER A 286 -2.38 -4.86 7.56
N SER A 287 -1.08 -4.84 7.29
CA SER A 287 -0.24 -3.64 7.12
C SER A 287 -0.90 -2.58 6.21
N ARG A 288 -1.57 -3.05 5.16
CA ARG A 288 -2.44 -2.27 4.28
C ARG A 288 -3.87 -2.77 4.34
N THR A 289 -4.82 -1.85 4.41
CA THR A 289 -6.23 -2.17 4.19
C THR A 289 -6.51 -2.22 2.70
N ILE A 290 -7.14 -3.30 2.24
CA ILE A 290 -7.43 -3.54 0.82
C ILE A 290 -8.92 -3.82 0.70
N ALA A 291 -9.60 -3.13 -0.21
CA ALA A 291 -10.98 -3.42 -0.58
C ALA A 291 -11.06 -3.58 -2.09
N TRP A 292 -11.85 -4.52 -2.58
CA TRP A 292 -12.17 -4.62 -4.01
C TRP A 292 -13.65 -4.85 -4.24
N ARG A 293 -14.12 -4.45 -5.44
CA ARG A 293 -15.46 -4.74 -5.92
C ARG A 293 -15.55 -4.69 -7.45
N ILE A 294 -16.37 -5.55 -8.03
CA ILE A 294 -16.80 -5.42 -9.43
C ILE A 294 -17.87 -4.33 -9.55
N LEU A 295 -17.62 -3.36 -10.42
CA LEU A 295 -18.58 -2.33 -10.84
C LEU A 295 -18.85 -2.47 -12.34
N ASP A 296 -20.09 -2.18 -12.76
CA ASP A 296 -20.52 -2.21 -14.16
C ASP A 296 -20.87 -0.79 -14.62
N ALA A 297 -20.22 -0.32 -15.68
CA ALA A 297 -20.38 1.04 -16.23
C ALA A 297 -21.85 1.40 -16.51
N GLN A 298 -22.71 0.42 -16.83
CA GLN A 298 -24.14 0.63 -17.05
C GLN A 298 -24.87 1.31 -15.88
N TYR A 299 -24.35 1.17 -14.66
CA TYR A 299 -24.94 1.75 -13.45
C TYR A 299 -24.37 3.14 -13.11
N PHE A 300 -23.53 3.70 -13.99
CA PHE A 300 -22.87 4.99 -13.83
C PHE A 300 -23.14 5.92 -15.03
N GLY A 301 -24.29 5.76 -15.69
CA GLY A 301 -24.74 6.67 -16.75
C GLY A 301 -24.17 6.38 -18.15
N LEU A 302 -23.54 5.21 -18.36
CA LEU A 302 -23.04 4.79 -19.67
C LEU A 302 -23.91 3.67 -20.25
N ALA A 303 -24.33 3.78 -21.51
CA ALA A 303 -25.03 2.71 -22.22
C ALA A 303 -24.08 1.58 -22.67
N GLN A 304 -23.25 1.07 -21.75
CA GLN A 304 -22.23 0.06 -22.03
C GLN A 304 -22.14 -0.95 -20.89
N ARG A 305 -22.20 -2.24 -21.22
CA ARG A 305 -21.88 -3.34 -20.30
C ARG A 305 -20.37 -3.45 -20.19
N ARG A 306 -19.79 -2.88 -19.14
CA ARG A 306 -18.35 -2.92 -18.89
C ARG A 306 -18.11 -3.16 -17.41
N LYS A 307 -18.07 -4.44 -17.06
CA LYS A 307 -17.70 -4.89 -15.70
C LYS A 307 -16.20 -4.81 -15.52
N ARG A 308 -15.76 -4.17 -14.45
CA ARG A 308 -14.36 -4.09 -14.00
C ARG A 308 -14.25 -4.26 -12.50
N VAL A 309 -13.18 -4.89 -12.05
CA VAL A 309 -12.77 -4.97 -10.66
C VAL A 309 -12.02 -3.68 -10.36
N PHE A 310 -12.46 -2.97 -9.33
CA PHE A 310 -11.72 -1.87 -8.74
C PHE A 310 -11.21 -2.33 -7.39
N LEU A 311 -9.92 -2.13 -7.14
CA LEU A 311 -9.24 -2.39 -5.88
C LEU A 311 -8.69 -1.07 -5.35
N VAL A 312 -8.92 -0.80 -4.07
CA VAL A 312 -8.33 0.33 -3.37
C VAL A 312 -7.53 -0.22 -2.20
N ALA A 313 -6.28 0.22 -2.08
CA ALA A 313 -5.40 -0.20 -1.00
C ALA A 313 -4.74 1.00 -0.31
N SER A 314 -4.77 1.05 1.02
CA SER A 314 -4.20 2.15 1.80
C SER A 314 -3.70 1.69 3.17
N ALA A 315 -2.50 2.15 3.52
CA ALA A 315 -1.89 2.01 4.85
C ALA A 315 -2.22 3.20 5.78
N ARG A 316 -3.18 4.05 5.40
CA ARG A 316 -3.66 5.15 6.23
C ARG A 316 -4.67 4.65 7.26
N GLU A 317 -4.84 5.39 8.35
CA GLU A 317 -5.83 5.08 9.40
C GLU A 317 -7.28 5.01 8.88
N ARG A 318 -7.59 5.79 7.83
CA ARG A 318 -8.95 5.83 7.28
C ARG A 318 -9.22 4.61 6.42
N SER A 319 -10.25 3.84 6.81
CA SER A 319 -10.64 2.62 6.09
C SER A 319 -11.00 2.85 4.62
N VAL A 320 -10.37 2.07 3.73
CA VAL A 320 -10.68 2.01 2.30
C VAL A 320 -12.07 1.43 2.01
N ALA A 321 -12.67 0.71 2.96
CA ALA A 321 -14.05 0.23 2.85
C ALA A 321 -15.03 1.40 2.66
N GLN A 322 -14.71 2.58 3.21
CA GLN A 322 -15.53 3.78 3.03
C GLN A 322 -15.52 4.32 1.59
N ILE A 323 -14.58 3.89 0.76
CA ILE A 323 -14.45 4.32 -0.63
C ILE A 323 -15.31 3.42 -1.54
N LEU A 324 -15.21 2.10 -1.37
CA LEU A 324 -15.86 1.13 -2.27
C LEU A 324 -17.21 0.59 -1.76
N PHE A 325 -17.44 0.57 -0.44
CA PHE A 325 -18.62 -0.06 0.17
C PHE A 325 -19.57 0.96 0.79
N GLU A 326 -19.06 1.99 1.47
CA GLU A 326 -19.91 3.01 2.09
C GLU A 326 -20.20 4.18 1.13
N ARG A 327 -21.38 4.19 0.51
CA ARG A 327 -21.87 5.40 -0.18
C ARG A 327 -22.40 6.41 0.85
N LYS A 328 -21.74 7.56 0.99
CA LYS A 328 -22.23 8.66 1.86
C LYS A 328 -23.42 9.44 1.27
N SER A 329 -23.69 9.31 -0.04
CA SER A 329 -24.89 9.86 -0.69
C SER A 329 -24.99 9.41 -2.16
N LEU A 330 -26.20 9.37 -2.72
CA LEU A 330 -26.42 9.34 -4.17
C LEU A 330 -26.04 10.72 -4.75
N GLN A 331 -25.23 10.75 -5.79
CA GLN A 331 -24.84 12.00 -6.45
C GLN A 331 -25.95 12.42 -7.43
N GLY A 332 -26.69 13.47 -7.06
CA GLY A 332 -27.29 14.47 -7.95
C GLY A 332 -28.21 14.01 -9.10
N TYR A 333 -29.50 13.86 -8.81
CA TYR A 333 -30.57 14.36 -9.70
C TYR A 333 -31.47 15.27 -8.86
N SER A 334 -31.41 16.58 -9.11
CA SER A 334 -32.42 17.52 -8.64
C SER A 334 -33.46 17.73 -9.74
N GLN A 335 -34.57 17.03 -9.63
CA GLN A 335 -35.91 17.61 -9.69
C GLN A 335 -36.90 16.57 -9.17
N SER A 336 -37.54 16.89 -8.05
CA SER A 336 -38.68 16.14 -7.53
C SER A 336 -39.84 16.29 -8.51
N CYS A 337 -40.13 15.24 -9.27
CA CYS A 337 -41.40 15.11 -9.95
C CYS A 337 -41.86 13.65 -9.89
N GLY A 338 -43.01 13.42 -9.24
CA GLY A 338 -43.82 12.21 -9.44
C GLY A 338 -43.70 11.12 -8.38
N LYS A 339 -44.61 11.20 -7.40
CA LYS A 339 -45.24 10.16 -6.55
C LYS A 339 -44.47 8.85 -6.25
N THR A 340 -44.37 8.56 -4.96
CA THR A 340 -44.01 7.28 -4.35
C THR A 340 -44.69 6.11 -5.07
N GLN A 341 -43.92 5.35 -5.85
CA GLN A 341 -44.30 4.00 -6.25
C GLN A 341 -43.63 3.01 -5.31
N GLN A 342 -44.48 2.21 -4.68
CA GLN A 342 -44.11 1.09 -3.82
C GLN A 342 -43.35 0.03 -4.61
N GLY A 343 -42.31 -0.53 -3.97
CA GLY A 343 -41.92 -1.92 -4.14
C GLY A 343 -41.00 -2.22 -5.32
N PHE A 344 -39.69 -2.03 -5.13
CA PHE A 344 -38.67 -3.00 -5.54
C PHE A 344 -37.44 -2.87 -4.63
N THR A 345 -37.62 -3.25 -3.36
CA THR A 345 -36.50 -3.68 -2.53
C THR A 345 -36.02 -5.03 -3.05
N CYS A 346 -35.21 -5.03 -4.11
CA CYS A 346 -34.29 -6.14 -4.36
C CYS A 346 -33.13 -5.98 -3.38
N TYR A 347 -33.38 -6.43 -2.16
CA TYR A 347 -32.36 -6.79 -1.21
C TYR A 347 -31.56 -7.91 -1.87
N ALA A 348 -30.34 -7.61 -2.33
CA ALA A 348 -29.35 -8.66 -2.58
C ALA A 348 -28.76 -9.05 -1.22
N GLU A 349 -29.58 -9.71 -0.41
CA GLU A 349 -29.10 -10.56 0.69
C GLU A 349 -28.39 -11.74 0.04
N GLY A 350 -27.07 -11.62 -0.10
CA GLY A 350 -26.30 -12.55 -0.90
C GLY A 350 -24.81 -12.31 -0.75
N SER A 351 -24.33 -12.48 0.48
CA SER A 351 -22.94 -12.67 0.94
C SER A 351 -22.63 -11.73 2.11
N PHE A 352 -23.14 -12.08 3.29
CA PHE A 352 -22.28 -11.92 4.46
C PHE A 352 -21.07 -12.83 4.19
N GLY A 353 -19.92 -12.20 3.93
CA GLY A 353 -18.70 -12.91 3.56
C GLY A 353 -18.34 -13.96 4.60
N THR A 354 -17.84 -15.10 4.14
CA THR A 354 -17.14 -16.04 5.02
C THR A 354 -15.89 -15.33 5.56
N TYR A 355 -15.92 -14.95 6.84
CA TYR A 355 -14.73 -14.52 7.55
C TYR A 355 -13.80 -15.72 7.69
N ARG A 356 -12.60 -15.62 7.11
CA ARG A 356 -11.54 -16.59 7.30
C ARG A 356 -10.35 -15.87 7.91
N GLN A 357 -10.10 -16.13 9.19
CA GLN A 357 -8.83 -15.77 9.80
C GLN A 357 -7.74 -16.63 9.14
N SER A 358 -6.72 -15.99 8.55
CA SER A 358 -5.54 -16.74 8.11
C SER A 358 -4.85 -17.30 9.33
N VAL A 359 -4.47 -18.58 9.28
CA VAL A 359 -3.59 -19.20 10.30
C VAL A 359 -2.12 -18.79 10.06
N LEU A 360 -1.87 -18.07 8.97
CA LEU A 360 -0.59 -17.52 8.57
C LEU A 360 -0.54 -16.04 9.03
N GLY A 361 -0.09 -15.85 10.27
CA GLY A 361 0.61 -14.66 10.77
C GLY A 361 -0.17 -13.46 11.34
N GLY A 362 0.12 -13.16 12.62
CA GLY A 362 0.55 -11.82 13.09
C GLY A 362 -0.50 -10.80 13.49
#